data_AF-A0A9D0XKX0-F1
#
_entry.id   AF-A0A9D0XKX0-F1
#
_cell.length_a   1.000
_cell.length_b   1.000
_cell.length_c   1.000
_cell.angle_alpha   90.00
_cell.angle_beta   90.00
_cell.angle_gamma   90.00
#
_symmetry.space_group_name_H-M   'P 1'
#
loop_
_entity.id
_entity.type
_entity.pdbx_description
1 polymer ?
#
loop_
_entity_poly.entity_id
_entity_poly.type
_entity_poly.pdbx_seq_one_letter_code
_entity_poly.pdbx_strand_id
1 'polypeptide(L)'
;MLIHWLKQLDAFEEQTFLVKTLEQLQMASLELPSLLASERWVLLKKNVKAINHLFETISALISSQEIGQSEVFVRFQKTDWKIKPPHLFFEDVSIQADISFPERAMQNTIEELVQLIKWTKPLQVYSEKESLFAFFKKNYKYGDEVPLLTFYEDFYKVDLEQRNALASSAMKSVAQLREQFATALKKNIKEQEGRSHRHLSLPMIEKAMATTGKIEVEATKNNLSYGVLLQMFTTETGGYKSYIDAVFTGYGKMFGRFMYLFDEQYTEHLGSWLKDLQGDAIWADLSDASYHNANAHPPLLTHIIDIAEGASSQVNIPLRELHVAMNAQSNELLLLHGKRQVWVFNMGLEALASRSPMYRLLSTFSVSQPDLSPFKDILTKVTYIEKNNWGFLPRIYVGEHLVLQRRAWYIPLEDLPFRKKGEQEVDYFLRLNLWRKNHGLPDCFFITLQPLELAVDEDDQKKQRAGDHYKPQYMDFTIPALVSHFARSLPHVKTMLKVEEMLPSAEQMLEVAGRKSVTECVLQFVVSD
;
A
#
# COMPACT_ATOMS: atom_id res chain seq x y z
N MET A 1 -23.34 -5.46 -19.07
CA MET A 1 -23.14 -4.24 -19.88
C MET A 1 -22.43 -4.55 -21.21
N LEU A 2 -21.19 -5.05 -21.22
CA LEU A 2 -20.43 -5.30 -22.46
C LEU A 2 -21.13 -6.23 -23.47
N ILE A 3 -21.67 -7.37 -23.03
CA ILE A 3 -22.42 -8.30 -23.90
C ILE A 3 -23.63 -7.61 -24.53
N HIS A 4 -24.34 -6.78 -23.75
CA HIS A 4 -25.51 -6.06 -24.23
C HIS A 4 -25.13 -4.99 -25.27
N TRP A 5 -24.08 -4.21 -24.99
CA TRP A 5 -23.53 -3.23 -25.93
C TRP A 5 -23.05 -3.89 -27.22
N LEU A 6 -22.31 -5.00 -27.14
CA LEU A 6 -21.86 -5.75 -28.33
C LEU A 6 -23.04 -6.23 -29.18
N LYS A 7 -24.15 -6.65 -28.56
CA LYS A 7 -25.38 -7.06 -29.27
C LYS A 7 -26.12 -5.90 -29.95
N GLN A 8 -25.84 -4.65 -29.57
CA GLN A 8 -26.44 -3.45 -30.16
C GLN A 8 -25.64 -2.86 -31.32
N LEU A 9 -24.38 -3.29 -31.50
CA LEU A 9 -23.58 -2.88 -32.64
C LEU A 9 -24.13 -3.47 -33.94
N ASP A 10 -23.87 -2.78 -35.05
CA ASP A 10 -24.12 -3.31 -36.39
C ASP A 10 -23.46 -4.67 -36.56
N ALA A 11 -24.16 -5.59 -37.21
CA ALA A 11 -23.71 -6.97 -37.33
C ALA A 11 -22.38 -7.05 -38.08
N PHE A 12 -21.40 -7.75 -37.48
CA PHE A 12 -20.13 -8.07 -38.11
C PHE A 12 -19.80 -9.55 -37.91
N GLU A 13 -18.94 -10.08 -38.78
CA GLU A 13 -18.69 -11.54 -38.94
C GLU A 13 -18.43 -12.26 -37.61
N GLU A 14 -17.66 -11.65 -36.70
CA GLU A 14 -17.25 -12.25 -35.42
C GLU A 14 -18.15 -11.90 -34.23
N GLN A 15 -19.20 -11.08 -34.40
CA GLN A 15 -20.04 -10.59 -33.31
C GLN A 15 -20.65 -11.74 -32.50
N THR A 16 -21.15 -12.78 -33.18
CA THR A 16 -21.78 -13.94 -32.53
C THR A 16 -20.76 -14.73 -31.70
N PHE A 17 -19.54 -14.90 -32.21
CA PHE A 17 -18.48 -15.63 -31.52
C PHE A 17 -17.99 -14.87 -30.28
N LEU A 18 -17.83 -13.54 -30.39
CA LEU A 18 -17.50 -12.64 -29.27
C LEU A 18 -18.54 -12.73 -28.15
N VAL A 19 -19.81 -12.54 -28.51
CA VAL A 19 -20.92 -12.60 -27.56
C VAL A 19 -20.94 -13.96 -26.85
N LYS A 20 -20.85 -15.07 -27.59
CA LYS A 20 -20.88 -16.42 -27.03
C LYS A 20 -19.71 -16.69 -26.09
N THR A 21 -18.52 -16.22 -26.43
CA THR A 21 -17.32 -16.38 -25.59
C THR A 21 -17.48 -15.61 -24.27
N LEU A 22 -17.99 -14.38 -24.32
CA LEU A 22 -18.25 -13.57 -23.13
C LEU A 22 -19.38 -14.16 -22.27
N GLU A 23 -20.45 -14.67 -22.88
CA GLU A 23 -21.52 -15.37 -22.16
C GLU A 23 -20.98 -16.64 -21.48
N GLN A 24 -20.10 -17.40 -22.14
CA GLN A 24 -19.44 -18.55 -21.53
C GLN A 24 -18.63 -18.15 -20.29
N LEU A 25 -17.90 -17.04 -20.34
CA LEU A 25 -17.14 -16.53 -19.19
C LEU A 25 -18.04 -16.09 -18.05
N GLN A 26 -19.14 -15.42 -18.36
CA GLN A 26 -20.12 -15.02 -17.36
C GLN A 26 -20.71 -16.25 -16.67
N MET A 27 -21.10 -17.27 -17.43
CA MET A 27 -21.59 -18.53 -16.85
C MET A 27 -20.52 -19.23 -16.00
N ALA A 28 -19.26 -19.25 -16.46
CA ALA A 28 -18.16 -19.83 -15.70
C ALA A 28 -17.91 -19.08 -14.38
N SER A 29 -18.03 -17.75 -14.34
CA SER A 29 -17.92 -17.00 -13.09
C SER A 29 -19.01 -17.34 -12.07
N LEU A 30 -20.20 -17.71 -12.52
CA LEU A 30 -21.31 -18.12 -11.65
C LEU A 30 -21.14 -19.56 -11.16
N GLU A 31 -20.53 -20.43 -11.96
CA GLU A 31 -20.31 -21.85 -11.63
C GLU A 31 -19.10 -22.03 -10.67
N LEU A 32 -18.03 -21.26 -10.88
CA LEU A 32 -16.74 -21.38 -10.18
C LEU A 32 -16.85 -21.54 -8.65
N PRO A 33 -17.63 -20.73 -7.92
CA PRO A 33 -17.71 -20.83 -6.46
C PRO A 33 -18.18 -22.20 -5.96
N SER A 34 -19.03 -22.90 -6.73
CA SER A 34 -19.63 -24.19 -6.36
C SER A 34 -18.73 -25.41 -6.65
N LEU A 35 -17.66 -25.24 -7.41
CA LEU A 35 -16.81 -26.33 -7.89
C LEU A 35 -15.67 -26.69 -6.93
N LEU A 36 -15.27 -27.96 -6.91
CA LEU A 36 -14.04 -28.42 -6.26
C LEU A 36 -12.80 -27.89 -7.00
N ALA A 37 -11.66 -27.81 -6.29
CA ALA A 37 -10.41 -27.28 -6.87
C ALA A 37 -9.98 -27.97 -8.18
N SER A 38 -10.15 -29.29 -8.28
CA SER A 38 -9.84 -30.06 -9.50
C SER A 38 -10.73 -29.69 -10.68
N GLU A 39 -12.01 -29.42 -10.41
CA GLU A 39 -13.02 -29.05 -11.43
C GLU A 39 -12.84 -27.60 -11.87
N ARG A 40 -12.55 -26.69 -10.90
CA ARG A 40 -12.18 -25.30 -11.17
C ARG A 40 -11.03 -25.22 -12.18
N TRP A 41 -9.99 -26.05 -12.03
CA TRP A 41 -8.84 -26.05 -12.95
C TRP A 41 -9.21 -26.46 -14.40
N VAL A 42 -10.16 -27.38 -14.57
CA VAL A 42 -10.66 -27.79 -15.89
C VAL A 42 -11.44 -26.65 -16.53
N LEU A 43 -12.36 -26.02 -15.77
CA LEU A 43 -13.15 -24.89 -16.22
C LEU A 43 -12.26 -23.69 -16.60
N LEU A 44 -11.25 -23.38 -15.78
CA LEU A 44 -10.27 -22.32 -16.05
C LEU A 44 -9.54 -22.55 -17.38
N LYS A 45 -8.98 -23.75 -17.59
CA LYS A 45 -8.25 -24.07 -18.83
C LYS A 45 -9.14 -23.95 -20.06
N LYS A 46 -10.40 -24.39 -19.98
CA LYS A 46 -11.39 -24.25 -21.06
C LYS A 46 -11.63 -22.78 -21.41
N ASN A 47 -11.86 -21.93 -20.41
CA ASN A 47 -12.17 -20.52 -20.62
C ASN A 47 -10.95 -19.70 -21.09
N VAL A 48 -9.77 -19.98 -20.57
CA VAL A 48 -8.51 -19.37 -21.05
C VAL A 48 -8.29 -19.67 -22.53
N LYS A 49 -8.52 -20.92 -22.95
CA LYS A 49 -8.41 -21.30 -24.36
C LYS A 49 -9.41 -20.51 -25.22
N ALA A 50 -10.65 -20.36 -24.76
CA ALA A 50 -11.67 -19.61 -25.47
C ALA A 50 -11.30 -18.12 -25.61
N ILE A 51 -10.81 -17.47 -24.54
CA ILE A 51 -10.36 -16.07 -24.59
C ILE A 51 -9.11 -15.89 -25.45
N ASN A 52 -8.12 -16.75 -25.32
CA ASN A 52 -6.91 -16.60 -26.12
C ASN A 52 -7.24 -16.77 -27.62
N HIS A 53 -8.13 -17.70 -27.95
CA HIS A 53 -8.63 -17.82 -29.32
C HIS A 53 -9.38 -16.55 -29.75
N LEU A 54 -10.17 -15.93 -28.85
CA LEU A 54 -10.84 -14.66 -29.11
C LEU A 54 -9.86 -13.53 -29.45
N PHE A 55 -8.81 -13.37 -28.65
CA PHE A 55 -7.79 -12.35 -28.90
C PHE A 55 -7.01 -12.62 -30.18
N GLU A 56 -6.73 -13.88 -30.51
CA GLU A 56 -6.11 -14.28 -31.78
C GLU A 56 -7.01 -13.88 -32.97
N THR A 57 -8.31 -14.15 -32.90
CA THR A 57 -9.29 -13.76 -33.93
C THR A 57 -9.38 -12.24 -34.08
N ILE A 58 -9.54 -11.49 -32.99
CA ILE A 58 -9.57 -10.01 -33.03
C ILE A 58 -8.27 -9.46 -33.63
N SER A 59 -7.11 -10.00 -33.20
CA SER A 59 -5.80 -9.55 -33.69
C SER A 59 -5.57 -9.85 -35.17
N ALA A 60 -6.23 -10.87 -35.72
CA ALA A 60 -6.21 -11.18 -37.16
C ALA A 60 -7.08 -10.21 -37.97
N LEU A 61 -8.14 -9.65 -37.39
CA LEU A 61 -9.04 -8.69 -38.03
C LEU A 61 -8.49 -7.26 -38.06
N ILE A 62 -7.63 -6.88 -37.11
CA ILE A 62 -6.98 -5.57 -37.10
C ILE A 62 -5.99 -5.52 -38.27
N SER A 63 -6.39 -4.89 -39.37
CA SER A 63 -5.53 -4.69 -40.53
C SER A 63 -4.28 -3.91 -40.14
N SER A 64 -3.12 -4.29 -40.67
CA SER A 64 -1.87 -3.56 -40.54
C SER A 64 -1.86 -2.25 -41.34
N GLN A 65 -2.93 -1.44 -41.25
CA GLN A 65 -2.97 -0.13 -41.87
C GLN A 65 -1.82 0.71 -41.32
N GLU A 66 -1.02 1.29 -42.22
CA GLU A 66 -0.09 2.35 -41.85
C GLU A 66 -0.90 3.47 -41.21
N ILE A 67 -0.64 3.72 -39.92
CA ILE A 67 -1.24 4.84 -39.19
C ILE A 67 -0.91 6.11 -39.98
N GLY A 68 -1.93 6.72 -40.59
CA GLY A 68 -1.76 7.99 -41.31
C GLY A 68 -1.22 9.05 -40.37
N GLN A 69 -0.38 9.96 -40.87
CA GLN A 69 0.31 10.99 -40.06
C GLN A 69 -0.61 11.89 -39.21
N SER A 70 -1.93 11.85 -39.40
CA SER A 70 -2.92 12.59 -38.63
C SER A 70 -3.45 11.87 -37.38
N GLU A 71 -3.22 10.56 -37.21
CA GLU A 71 -3.70 9.79 -36.05
C GLU A 71 -2.60 9.62 -35.00
N VAL A 72 -2.19 10.75 -34.41
CA VAL A 72 -1.06 10.84 -33.47
C VAL A 72 -1.24 10.00 -32.18
N PHE A 73 -2.47 9.54 -31.89
CA PHE A 73 -2.80 8.82 -30.64
C PHE A 73 -3.30 7.38 -30.81
N VAL A 74 -3.36 6.83 -32.03
CA VAL A 74 -3.85 5.45 -32.24
C VAL A 74 -2.66 4.53 -32.55
N ARG A 75 -2.03 3.98 -31.51
CA ARG A 75 -1.02 2.93 -31.67
C ARG A 75 -1.60 1.57 -31.31
N PHE A 76 -2.31 0.94 -32.25
CA PHE A 76 -2.59 -0.50 -32.15
C PHE A 76 -1.35 -1.28 -32.59
N GLN A 77 -0.48 -1.62 -31.65
CA GLN A 77 0.54 -2.63 -31.93
C GLN A 77 -0.14 -3.99 -31.91
N LYS A 78 0.10 -4.81 -32.94
CA LYS A 78 -0.24 -6.24 -32.91
C LYS A 78 0.57 -6.89 -31.80
N THR A 79 -0.03 -6.97 -30.62
CA THR A 79 0.55 -7.58 -29.44
C THR A 79 -0.05 -8.96 -29.27
N ASP A 80 0.78 -10.00 -29.17
CA ASP A 80 0.35 -11.36 -28.88
C ASP A 80 -0.19 -11.45 -27.45
N TRP A 81 -1.45 -11.04 -27.26
CA TRP A 81 -2.12 -11.08 -25.96
C TRP A 81 -2.47 -12.53 -25.62
N LYS A 82 -1.72 -13.10 -24.68
CA LYS A 82 -2.02 -14.40 -24.08
C LYS A 82 -2.34 -14.24 -22.62
N ILE A 83 -3.60 -14.49 -22.26
CA ILE A 83 -4.03 -14.59 -20.87
C ILE A 83 -3.59 -15.95 -20.32
N LYS A 84 -3.01 -15.91 -19.10
CA LYS A 84 -2.70 -17.10 -18.32
C LYS A 84 -3.89 -17.43 -17.40
N PRO A 85 -4.13 -18.71 -17.04
CA PRO A 85 -5.22 -19.07 -16.15
C PRO A 85 -5.34 -18.26 -14.85
N PRO A 86 -4.23 -17.92 -14.14
CA PRO A 86 -4.33 -17.13 -12.91
C PRO A 86 -4.80 -15.69 -13.11
N HIS A 87 -4.83 -15.17 -14.33
CA HIS A 87 -5.21 -13.79 -14.63
C HIS A 87 -6.67 -13.67 -15.10
N LEU A 88 -7.39 -14.80 -15.19
CA LEU A 88 -8.71 -14.83 -15.79
C LEU A 88 -9.82 -14.40 -14.81
N PHE A 89 -9.77 -14.92 -13.58
CA PHE A 89 -10.73 -14.60 -12.53
C PHE A 89 -9.99 -14.17 -11.28
N PHE A 90 -10.62 -13.26 -10.56
CA PHE A 90 -10.22 -12.86 -9.21
C PHE A 90 -11.36 -13.23 -8.28
N GLU A 91 -11.04 -13.71 -7.08
CA GLU A 91 -12.00 -14.14 -6.07
C GLU A 91 -11.61 -13.42 -4.78
N ASP A 92 -12.50 -12.60 -4.26
CA ASP A 92 -12.43 -12.14 -2.86
C ASP A 92 -13.44 -12.98 -2.07
N VAL A 93 -13.06 -13.41 -0.87
CA VAL A 93 -13.87 -14.30 -0.03
C VAL A 93 -14.19 -13.59 1.27
N SER A 94 -15.44 -13.67 1.71
CA SER A 94 -15.87 -13.27 3.05
C SER A 94 -16.24 -14.48 3.88
N ILE A 95 -16.08 -14.34 5.19
CA ILE A 95 -16.60 -15.29 6.17
C ILE A 95 -17.42 -14.50 7.19
N GLN A 96 -18.53 -15.07 7.62
CA GLN A 96 -19.21 -14.59 8.83
C GLN A 96 -18.46 -15.19 10.03
N ALA A 97 -17.83 -14.32 10.80
CA ALA A 97 -17.06 -14.73 11.97
C ALA A 97 -17.31 -13.75 13.12
N ASP A 98 -17.55 -14.31 14.30
CA ASP A 98 -17.51 -13.54 15.53
C ASP A 98 -16.04 -13.25 15.85
N ILE A 99 -15.70 -11.95 15.89
CA ILE A 99 -14.40 -11.46 16.32
C ILE A 99 -14.66 -10.53 17.49
N SER A 100 -14.23 -10.93 18.69
CA SER A 100 -14.35 -10.09 19.87
C SER A 100 -13.04 -9.36 20.16
N PHE A 101 -13.08 -8.04 20.18
CA PHE A 101 -12.02 -7.19 20.72
C PHE A 101 -12.61 -6.23 21.75
N PRO A 102 -11.91 -5.92 22.86
CA PRO A 102 -12.38 -4.91 23.77
C PRO A 102 -12.34 -3.54 23.09
N GLU A 103 -13.49 -2.90 22.96
CA GLU A 103 -13.62 -1.56 22.37
C GLU A 103 -12.63 -0.57 22.98
N ARG A 104 -12.46 -0.61 24.31
CA ARG A 104 -11.50 0.24 25.02
C ARG A 104 -10.05 0.01 24.59
N ALA A 105 -9.66 -1.22 24.29
CA ALA A 105 -8.29 -1.50 23.80
C ALA A 105 -8.07 -0.91 22.41
N MET A 106 -9.11 -0.91 21.58
CA MET A 106 -9.09 -0.26 20.28
C MET A 106 -8.99 1.26 20.39
N GLN A 107 -9.82 1.87 21.25
CA GLN A 107 -9.80 3.30 21.52
C GLN A 107 -8.42 3.76 22.00
N ASN A 108 -7.83 3.06 22.99
CA ASN A 108 -6.49 3.37 23.47
C ASN A 108 -5.43 3.27 22.34
N THR A 109 -5.53 2.24 21.49
CA THR A 109 -4.63 2.08 20.33
C THR A 109 -4.75 3.29 19.39
N ILE A 110 -5.98 3.71 19.08
CA ILE A 110 -6.24 4.84 18.20
C ILE A 110 -5.72 6.15 18.83
N GLU A 111 -5.96 6.40 20.12
CA GLU A 111 -5.51 7.60 20.81
C GLU A 111 -3.99 7.77 20.78
N GLU A 112 -3.23 6.69 21.05
CA GLU A 112 -1.77 6.72 20.97
C GLU A 112 -1.28 6.90 19.52
N LEU A 113 -1.96 6.26 18.57
CA LEU A 113 -1.63 6.37 17.15
C LEU A 113 -1.87 7.78 16.61
N VAL A 114 -2.96 8.44 17.02
CA VAL A 114 -3.28 9.83 16.64
C VAL A 114 -2.19 10.79 17.12
N GLN A 115 -1.77 10.66 18.38
CA GLN A 115 -0.67 11.46 18.93
C GLN A 115 0.62 11.24 18.14
N LEU A 116 0.92 9.98 17.82
CA LEU A 116 2.10 9.64 17.05
C LEU A 116 2.07 10.23 15.62
N ILE A 117 0.95 10.08 14.91
CA ILE A 117 0.77 10.66 13.57
C ILE A 117 1.00 12.18 13.63
N LYS A 118 0.39 12.86 14.61
CA LYS A 118 0.55 14.31 14.81
C LYS A 118 2.01 14.71 15.00
N TRP A 119 2.74 14.03 15.89
CA TRP A 119 4.14 14.40 16.19
C TRP A 119 5.11 14.05 15.06
N THR A 120 4.82 13.01 14.27
CA THR A 120 5.69 12.59 13.17
C THR A 120 5.36 13.23 11.83
N LYS A 121 4.23 13.94 11.70
CA LYS A 121 3.84 14.68 10.49
C LYS A 121 4.97 15.55 9.90
N PRO A 122 5.75 16.33 10.70
CA PRO A 122 6.84 17.13 10.16
C PRO A 122 7.98 16.32 9.51
N LEU A 123 8.08 15.02 9.81
CA LEU A 123 9.09 14.13 9.23
C LEU A 123 8.73 13.67 7.81
N GLN A 124 7.52 13.96 7.33
CA GLN A 124 7.01 13.54 6.03
C GLN A 124 7.35 14.57 4.96
N VAL A 125 7.53 14.10 3.72
CA VAL A 125 7.70 14.96 2.55
C VAL A 125 7.22 14.22 1.31
N TYR A 126 6.36 14.87 0.52
CA TYR A 126 5.81 14.32 -0.71
C TYR A 126 6.45 15.03 -1.89
N SER A 127 7.49 14.43 -2.48
CA SER A 127 8.33 15.08 -3.50
C SER A 127 7.53 15.64 -4.67
N GLU A 128 6.52 14.93 -5.18
CA GLU A 128 5.70 15.42 -6.28
C GLU A 128 4.86 16.66 -5.88
N LYS A 129 4.27 16.67 -4.67
CA LYS A 129 3.55 17.85 -4.14
C LYS A 129 4.48 19.06 -4.00
N GLU A 130 5.68 18.86 -3.46
CA GLU A 130 6.69 19.91 -3.32
C GLU A 130 7.19 20.44 -4.67
N SER A 131 7.40 19.55 -5.65
CA SER A 131 7.80 19.93 -7.00
C SER A 131 6.72 20.77 -7.69
N LEU A 132 5.44 20.39 -7.59
CA LEU A 132 4.32 21.15 -8.16
C LEU A 132 4.21 22.53 -7.50
N PHE A 133 4.32 22.58 -6.18
CA PHE A 133 4.27 23.81 -5.41
C PHE A 133 5.39 24.78 -5.79
N ALA A 134 6.64 24.30 -5.81
CA ALA A 134 7.79 25.09 -6.22
C ALA A 134 7.71 25.51 -7.69
N PHE A 135 7.20 24.63 -8.56
CA PHE A 135 6.94 24.98 -9.96
C PHE A 135 5.93 26.11 -10.08
N PHE A 136 4.82 26.06 -9.35
CA PHE A 136 3.82 27.11 -9.41
C PHE A 136 4.41 28.46 -9.00
N LYS A 137 5.11 28.52 -7.86
CA LYS A 137 5.76 29.74 -7.35
C LYS A 137 6.77 30.34 -8.31
N LYS A 138 7.46 29.49 -9.09
CA LYS A 138 8.48 29.94 -10.05
C LYS A 138 7.85 30.52 -11.31
N ASN A 139 6.73 29.98 -11.77
CA ASN A 139 6.20 30.26 -13.11
C ASN A 139 4.92 31.11 -13.13
N TYR A 140 4.18 31.16 -12.02
CA TYR A 140 2.93 31.92 -11.90
C TYR A 140 2.98 32.86 -10.70
N LYS A 141 2.14 33.89 -10.72
CA LYS A 141 2.03 34.88 -9.67
C LYS A 141 1.04 34.45 -8.60
N TYR A 142 1.18 35.07 -7.44
CA TYR A 142 0.21 34.91 -6.38
C TYR A 142 -1.15 35.50 -6.78
N GLY A 143 -2.21 34.71 -6.65
CA GLY A 143 -3.56 35.08 -7.10
C GLY A 143 -3.90 34.66 -8.53
N ASP A 144 -2.95 34.08 -9.28
CA ASP A 144 -3.27 33.47 -10.57
C ASP A 144 -4.17 32.23 -10.36
N GLU A 145 -5.22 32.13 -11.17
CA GLU A 145 -6.04 30.92 -11.33
C GLU A 145 -5.69 30.31 -12.70
N VAL A 146 -4.86 29.27 -12.70
CA VAL A 146 -4.30 28.67 -13.92
C VAL A 146 -5.16 27.47 -14.32
N PRO A 147 -5.67 27.37 -15.57
CA PRO A 147 -6.38 26.17 -16.01
C PRO A 147 -5.56 24.89 -15.79
N LEU A 148 -6.16 23.83 -15.27
CA LEU A 148 -5.46 22.60 -14.89
C LEU A 148 -4.67 21.99 -16.06
N LEU A 149 -5.26 21.94 -17.26
CA LEU A 149 -4.61 21.37 -18.44
C LEU A 149 -3.37 22.19 -18.85
N THR A 150 -3.43 23.52 -18.74
CA THR A 150 -2.28 24.40 -18.97
C THR A 150 -1.18 24.15 -17.95
N PHE A 151 -1.54 24.12 -16.66
CA PHE A 151 -0.58 23.84 -15.59
C PHE A 151 0.08 22.47 -15.73
N TYR A 152 -0.71 21.44 -16.08
CA TYR A 152 -0.22 20.08 -16.35
C TYR A 152 0.78 20.07 -17.51
N GLU A 153 0.43 20.70 -18.63
CA GLU A 153 1.30 20.77 -19.82
C GLU A 153 2.60 21.51 -19.51
N ASP A 154 2.52 22.67 -18.86
CA ASP A 154 3.68 23.47 -18.49
C ASP A 154 4.60 22.72 -17.52
N PHE A 155 4.04 22.02 -16.53
CA PHE A 155 4.81 21.22 -15.59
C PHE A 155 5.54 20.06 -16.28
N TYR A 156 4.83 19.24 -17.07
CA TYR A 156 5.40 18.05 -17.69
C TYR A 156 6.25 18.32 -18.95
N LYS A 157 6.22 19.54 -19.50
CA LYS A 157 7.20 20.02 -20.50
C LYS A 157 8.61 20.14 -19.91
N VAL A 158 8.72 20.37 -18.61
CA VAL A 158 10.01 20.40 -17.91
C VAL A 158 10.53 18.98 -17.74
N ASP A 159 11.82 18.79 -18.04
CA ASP A 159 12.47 17.49 -17.89
C ASP A 159 12.38 16.96 -16.44
N LEU A 160 12.47 15.64 -16.30
CA LEU A 160 12.28 14.98 -15.00
C LEU A 160 13.35 15.38 -13.97
N GLU A 161 14.59 15.61 -14.39
CA GLU A 161 15.68 15.98 -13.49
C GLU A 161 15.46 17.37 -12.88
N GLN A 162 15.07 18.33 -13.71
CA GLN A 162 14.69 19.68 -13.28
C GLN A 162 13.49 19.64 -12.36
N ARG A 163 12.46 18.83 -12.65
CA ARG A 163 11.30 18.67 -11.76
C ARG A 163 11.69 18.07 -10.41
N ASN A 164 12.55 17.07 -10.38
CA ASN A 164 13.05 16.49 -9.13
C ASN A 164 13.90 17.50 -8.34
N ALA A 165 14.65 18.36 -9.03
CA ALA A 165 15.43 19.41 -8.40
C ALA A 165 14.55 20.47 -7.69
N LEU A 166 13.31 20.70 -8.13
CA LEU A 166 12.38 21.64 -7.50
C LEU A 166 12.04 21.25 -6.05
N ALA A 167 11.87 19.96 -5.76
CA ALA A 167 11.60 19.47 -4.40
C ALA A 167 12.86 19.39 -3.51
N SER A 168 14.07 19.54 -4.09
CA SER A 168 15.33 19.23 -3.40
C SER A 168 15.55 20.04 -2.11
N SER A 169 15.09 21.28 -2.04
CA SER A 169 15.21 22.11 -0.84
C SER A 169 14.35 21.60 0.31
N ALA A 170 13.07 21.28 0.04
CA ALA A 170 12.16 20.69 1.01
C ALA A 170 12.67 19.32 1.49
N MET A 171 13.10 18.46 0.56
CA MET A 171 13.69 17.16 0.86
C MET A 171 14.92 17.28 1.78
N LYS A 172 15.83 18.23 1.51
CA LYS A 172 17.00 18.49 2.37
C LYS A 172 16.60 18.99 3.75
N SER A 173 15.61 19.88 3.85
CA SER A 173 15.12 20.39 5.13
C SER A 173 14.53 19.28 5.99
N VAL A 174 13.69 18.43 5.42
CA VAL A 174 13.11 17.28 6.12
C VAL A 174 14.16 16.23 6.45
N ALA A 175 15.14 15.98 5.58
CA ALA A 175 16.26 15.09 5.91
C ALA A 175 17.06 15.61 7.13
N GLN A 176 17.36 16.91 7.19
CA GLN A 176 18.02 17.51 8.35
C GLN A 176 17.19 17.37 9.62
N LEU A 177 15.87 17.58 9.53
CA LEU A 177 14.95 17.39 10.63
C LEU A 177 14.94 15.93 11.13
N ARG A 178 14.90 14.96 10.22
CA ARG A 178 14.99 13.52 10.54
C ARG A 178 16.29 13.19 11.28
N GLU A 179 17.43 13.74 10.87
CA GLU A 179 18.72 13.53 11.55
C GLU A 179 18.75 14.15 12.96
N GLN A 180 18.20 15.35 13.13
CA GLN A 180 18.08 16.00 14.44
C GLN A 180 17.20 15.17 15.37
N PHE A 181 16.03 14.75 14.89
CA PHE A 181 15.11 13.91 15.65
C PHE A 181 15.72 12.55 16.00
N ALA A 182 16.39 11.90 15.05
CA ALA A 182 17.10 10.64 15.28
C ALA A 182 18.17 10.78 16.37
N THR A 183 18.92 11.89 16.36
CA THR A 183 19.94 12.18 17.38
C THR A 183 19.32 12.35 18.76
N ALA A 184 18.23 13.11 18.86
CA ALA A 184 17.50 13.33 20.11
C ALA A 184 16.90 12.02 20.65
N LEU A 185 16.29 11.21 19.77
CA LEU A 185 15.68 9.94 20.14
C LEU A 185 16.74 8.92 20.60
N LYS A 186 17.87 8.82 19.90
CA LYS A 186 18.96 7.91 20.26
C LYS A 186 19.52 8.18 21.66
N LYS A 187 19.57 9.44 22.09
CA LYS A 187 20.01 9.81 23.45
C LYS A 187 19.11 9.18 24.52
N ASN A 188 17.80 9.15 24.30
CA ASN A 188 16.85 8.60 25.27
C ASN A 188 16.79 7.06 25.24
N ILE A 189 17.08 6.43 24.10
CA ILE A 189 17.05 4.95 23.96
C ILE A 189 18.24 4.26 24.64
N LYS A 190 19.42 4.89 24.66
CA LYS A 190 20.65 4.31 25.26
C LYS A 190 20.49 3.92 26.73
N GLU A 191 19.57 4.54 27.46
CA GLU A 191 19.31 4.23 28.87
C GLU A 191 18.64 2.84 29.07
N GLN A 192 18.18 2.17 28.00
CA GLN A 192 17.45 0.90 28.05
C GLN A 192 18.22 -0.30 27.47
N GLU A 193 19.55 -0.23 27.31
CA GLU A 193 20.36 -1.29 26.69
C GLU A 193 20.27 -2.65 27.41
N GLY A 194 20.32 -3.76 26.64
CA GLY A 194 20.37 -5.13 27.15
C GLY A 194 19.07 -5.95 27.15
N ARG A 195 17.91 -5.36 26.84
CA ARG A 195 16.62 -6.10 26.72
C ARG A 195 16.36 -6.60 25.28
N SER A 196 15.51 -7.61 25.13
CA SER A 196 15.01 -8.09 23.82
C SER A 196 14.00 -7.15 23.15
N HIS A 197 13.49 -6.18 23.91
CA HIS A 197 12.58 -5.14 23.48
C HIS A 197 12.98 -3.78 24.08
N ARG A 198 12.46 -2.69 23.52
CA ARG A 198 12.57 -1.32 24.05
C ARG A 198 11.17 -0.72 24.14
N HIS A 199 10.98 0.18 25.09
CA HIS A 199 9.72 0.89 25.27
C HIS A 199 9.97 2.39 25.13
N LEU A 200 9.32 2.99 24.15
CA LEU A 200 9.36 4.43 23.91
C LEU A 200 8.04 5.03 24.38
N SER A 201 8.06 5.74 25.50
CA SER A 201 6.85 6.42 25.95
C SER A 201 6.51 7.59 25.02
N LEU A 202 5.22 7.88 24.87
CA LEU A 202 4.75 9.01 24.08
C LEU A 202 5.39 10.35 24.50
N PRO A 203 5.49 10.71 25.80
CA PRO A 203 6.18 11.93 26.24
C PRO A 203 7.65 12.01 25.83
N MET A 204 8.34 10.87 25.70
CA MET A 204 9.73 10.83 25.26
C MET A 204 9.86 11.16 23.76
N ILE A 205 8.91 10.70 22.95
CA ILE A 205 8.85 11.01 21.51
C ILE A 205 8.52 12.49 21.32
N GLU A 206 7.52 13.00 22.04
CA GLU A 206 7.15 14.42 22.06
C GLU A 206 8.36 15.29 22.43
N LYS A 207 9.07 14.96 23.52
CA LYS A 207 10.26 15.68 23.96
C LYS A 207 11.37 15.65 22.89
N ALA A 208 11.58 14.51 22.24
CA ALA A 208 12.56 14.43 21.15
C ALA A 208 12.16 15.31 19.96
N MET A 209 10.88 15.31 19.56
CA MET A 209 10.37 16.21 18.52
C MET A 209 10.48 17.69 18.93
N ALA A 210 10.24 18.04 20.19
CA ALA A 210 10.36 19.41 20.68
C ALA A 210 11.76 20.00 20.48
N THR A 211 12.81 19.17 20.57
CA THR A 211 14.21 19.62 20.34
C THR A 211 14.48 20.07 18.90
N THR A 212 13.63 19.68 17.96
CA THR A 212 13.76 20.08 16.55
C THR A 212 13.19 21.47 16.26
N GLY A 213 12.45 22.06 17.21
CA GLY A 213 11.77 23.34 17.02
C GLY A 213 10.61 23.29 16.01
N LYS A 214 10.20 22.10 15.57
CA LYS A 214 9.21 21.86 14.50
C LYS A 214 7.98 21.09 15.00
N ILE A 215 7.53 21.35 16.23
CA ILE A 215 6.16 20.93 16.61
C ILE A 215 5.21 21.95 16.00
N GLU A 216 4.79 21.70 14.76
CA GLU A 216 3.58 22.32 14.26
C GLU A 216 2.39 21.67 14.97
N VAL A 217 1.94 22.31 16.04
CA VAL A 217 0.56 22.13 16.51
C VAL A 217 -0.32 22.93 15.56
N GLU A 218 -0.45 22.49 14.30
CA GLU A 218 -1.58 22.96 13.51
C GLU A 218 -2.84 22.53 14.25
N ALA A 219 -3.70 23.48 14.58
CA ALA A 219 -5.10 23.20 14.84
C ALA A 219 -5.67 22.70 13.51
N THR A 220 -5.81 21.39 13.38
CA THR A 220 -6.46 20.77 12.23
C THR A 220 -7.93 21.13 12.30
N LYS A 221 -8.30 22.29 11.75
CA LYS A 221 -9.69 22.78 11.68
C LYS A 221 -10.68 21.82 10.98
N ASN A 222 -10.20 20.70 10.42
CA ASN A 222 -11.00 19.74 9.69
C ASN A 222 -10.92 18.37 10.37
N ASN A 223 -12.08 17.72 10.49
CA ASN A 223 -12.19 16.32 10.88
C ASN A 223 -11.48 15.44 9.83
N LEU A 224 -10.27 14.97 10.13
CA LEU A 224 -9.49 14.14 9.22
C LEU A 224 -9.81 12.67 9.45
N SER A 225 -10.13 11.95 8.38
CA SER A 225 -10.22 10.50 8.41
C SER A 225 -8.87 9.86 8.11
N TYR A 226 -8.44 8.97 8.99
CA TYR A 226 -7.25 8.14 8.82
C TYR A 226 -7.63 6.67 8.81
N GLY A 227 -6.84 5.90 8.07
CA GLY A 227 -6.88 4.45 8.06
C GLY A 227 -5.58 3.86 8.60
N VAL A 228 -5.69 2.67 9.19
CA VAL A 228 -4.55 1.90 9.69
C VAL A 228 -4.70 0.43 9.34
N LEU A 229 -3.59 -0.17 8.91
CA LEU A 229 -3.40 -1.62 8.82
C LEU A 229 -2.69 -2.07 10.09
N LEU A 230 -3.33 -2.91 10.88
CA LEU A 230 -2.76 -3.39 12.13
C LEU A 230 -3.05 -4.86 12.41
N GLN A 231 -2.22 -5.46 13.27
CA GLN A 231 -2.44 -6.79 13.82
C GLN A 231 -2.56 -6.66 15.34
N MET A 232 -3.78 -6.81 15.86
CA MET A 232 -3.99 -6.86 17.31
C MET A 232 -3.62 -8.24 17.85
N PHE A 233 -3.17 -8.27 19.10
CA PHE A 233 -2.82 -9.50 19.77
C PHE A 233 -2.92 -9.38 21.29
N THR A 234 -3.18 -10.51 21.96
CA THR A 234 -3.26 -10.58 23.42
C THR A 234 -1.88 -10.64 24.04
N THR A 235 -1.67 -9.93 25.15
CA THR A 235 -0.45 -10.03 25.96
C THR A 235 -0.56 -11.18 26.97
N GLU A 236 0.57 -11.64 27.49
CA GLU A 236 0.62 -12.68 28.55
C GLU A 236 -0.16 -12.27 29.81
N THR A 237 -0.29 -10.96 30.05
CA THR A 237 -1.03 -10.38 31.18
C THR A 237 -2.53 -10.21 30.91
N GLY A 238 -3.04 -10.66 29.76
CA GLY A 238 -4.45 -10.53 29.37
C GLY A 238 -4.84 -9.17 28.80
N GLY A 239 -3.87 -8.29 28.53
CA GLY A 239 -4.08 -7.01 27.82
C GLY A 239 -3.99 -7.18 26.31
N TYR A 240 -4.03 -6.06 25.59
CA TYR A 240 -3.95 -6.04 24.12
C TYR A 240 -2.88 -5.05 23.65
N LYS A 241 -2.21 -5.40 22.56
CA LYS A 241 -1.31 -4.51 21.81
C LYS A 241 -1.55 -4.70 20.32
N SER A 242 -1.08 -3.73 19.53
CA SER A 242 -1.29 -3.69 18.08
C SER A 242 0.03 -3.46 17.37
N TYR A 243 0.40 -4.39 16.49
CA TYR A 243 1.46 -4.13 15.52
C TYR A 243 0.90 -3.25 14.41
N ILE A 244 1.51 -2.09 14.19
CA ILE A 244 1.06 -1.14 13.17
C ILE A 244 1.89 -1.35 11.91
N ASP A 245 1.27 -1.82 10.84
CA ASP A 245 1.95 -2.08 9.57
C ASP A 245 2.02 -0.80 8.72
N ALA A 246 0.87 -0.16 8.51
CA ALA A 246 0.79 1.08 7.75
C ALA A 246 -0.31 2.01 8.26
N VAL A 247 -0.13 3.29 8.01
CA VAL A 247 -1.18 4.31 8.10
C VAL A 247 -1.40 4.91 6.73
N PHE A 248 -2.62 5.37 6.45
CA PHE A 248 -3.00 5.93 5.17
C PHE A 248 -4.18 6.90 5.36
N THR A 249 -4.51 7.67 4.33
CA THR A 249 -5.74 8.48 4.35
C THR A 249 -6.93 7.55 4.46
N GLY A 250 -7.90 7.85 5.32
CA GLY A 250 -9.13 7.08 5.41
C GLY A 250 -10.03 7.28 4.18
N TYR A 251 -11.26 7.72 4.44
CA TYR A 251 -12.26 8.00 3.40
C TYR A 251 -12.69 6.81 2.52
N GLY A 252 -12.46 5.57 2.94
CA GLY A 252 -12.76 4.38 2.13
C GLY A 252 -11.54 3.67 1.54
N LYS A 253 -10.33 4.22 1.72
CA LYS A 253 -9.09 3.55 1.29
C LYS A 253 -8.94 2.18 1.96
N MET A 254 -8.37 1.21 1.24
CA MET A 254 -8.17 -0.19 1.66
C MET A 254 -9.45 -1.05 1.77
N PHE A 255 -10.52 -0.57 2.40
CA PHE A 255 -11.73 -1.38 2.57
C PHE A 255 -12.82 -1.11 1.52
N GLY A 256 -12.80 0.05 0.86
CA GLY A 256 -13.76 0.42 -0.20
C GLY A 256 -13.86 -0.63 -1.29
N ARG A 257 -12.73 -1.23 -1.69
CA ARG A 257 -12.69 -2.33 -2.67
C ARG A 257 -13.56 -3.52 -2.27
N PHE A 258 -13.64 -3.81 -0.97
CA PHE A 258 -14.31 -5.01 -0.46
C PHE A 258 -15.77 -4.76 -0.08
N MET A 259 -16.28 -3.54 -0.22
CA MET A 259 -17.64 -3.18 0.20
C MET A 259 -18.73 -4.01 -0.47
N TYR A 260 -18.49 -4.52 -1.69
CA TYR A 260 -19.43 -5.41 -2.38
C TYR A 260 -19.60 -6.79 -1.74
N LEU A 261 -18.71 -7.17 -0.81
CA LEU A 261 -18.81 -8.41 -0.03
C LEU A 261 -19.72 -8.27 1.20
N PHE A 262 -20.14 -7.05 1.53
CA PHE A 262 -20.98 -6.73 2.67
C PHE A 262 -22.37 -6.29 2.21
N ASP A 263 -23.33 -6.32 3.13
CA ASP A 263 -24.67 -5.79 2.86
C ASP A 263 -24.61 -4.31 2.46
N GLU A 264 -25.48 -3.89 1.54
CA GLU A 264 -25.51 -2.54 0.97
C GLU A 264 -25.58 -1.43 2.03
N GLN A 265 -26.25 -1.70 3.16
CA GLN A 265 -26.33 -0.80 4.32
C GLN A 265 -24.97 -0.29 4.82
N TYR A 266 -23.90 -1.09 4.71
CA TYR A 266 -22.55 -0.67 5.13
C TYR A 266 -21.95 0.33 4.15
N THR A 267 -22.24 0.17 2.85
CA THR A 267 -21.84 1.13 1.81
C THR A 267 -22.57 2.45 1.99
N GLU A 268 -23.88 2.39 2.24
CA GLU A 268 -24.70 3.58 2.52
C GLU A 268 -24.25 4.30 3.79
N HIS A 269 -23.96 3.55 4.86
CA HIS A 269 -23.47 4.11 6.12
C HIS A 269 -22.15 4.84 5.92
N LEU A 270 -21.20 4.23 5.21
CA LEU A 270 -19.93 4.88 4.87
C LEU A 270 -20.15 6.14 4.04
N GLY A 271 -20.97 6.07 2.98
CA GLY A 271 -21.28 7.22 2.13
C GLY A 271 -21.89 8.39 2.93
N SER A 272 -22.82 8.10 3.85
CA SER A 272 -23.40 9.10 4.74
C SER A 272 -22.34 9.71 5.66
N TRP A 273 -21.49 8.88 6.26
CA TRP A 273 -20.42 9.36 7.13
C TRP A 273 -19.42 10.26 6.41
N LEU A 274 -19.04 9.94 5.17
CA LEU A 274 -18.17 10.79 4.36
C LEU A 274 -18.84 12.11 3.99
N LYS A 275 -20.14 12.08 3.70
CA LYS A 275 -20.92 13.29 3.42
C LYS A 275 -20.96 14.24 4.63
N ASP A 276 -21.07 13.70 5.83
CA ASP A 276 -21.03 14.49 7.06
C ASP A 276 -19.65 15.13 7.30
N LEU A 277 -18.57 14.44 6.92
CA LEU A 277 -17.20 14.96 7.02
C LEU A 277 -16.86 16.00 5.94
N GLN A 278 -17.52 15.96 4.78
CA GLN A 278 -17.22 16.79 3.62
C GLN A 278 -17.43 18.30 3.87
N GLY A 279 -18.45 18.66 4.65
CA GLY A 279 -18.87 20.06 4.82
C GLY A 279 -19.18 20.75 3.48
N ASP A 280 -18.71 21.99 3.30
CA ASP A 280 -18.98 22.82 2.11
C ASP A 280 -18.01 22.57 0.93
N ALA A 281 -16.97 21.74 1.11
CA ALA A 281 -16.01 21.46 0.05
C ALA A 281 -16.58 20.53 -1.03
N ILE A 282 -15.95 20.47 -2.21
CA ILE A 282 -16.25 19.44 -3.21
C ILE A 282 -15.27 18.29 -2.98
N TRP A 283 -15.76 17.09 -2.69
CA TRP A 283 -14.96 15.88 -2.65
C TRP A 283 -15.19 15.07 -3.92
N ALA A 284 -14.11 14.77 -4.62
CA ALA A 284 -14.14 14.01 -5.86
C ALA A 284 -13.27 12.76 -5.74
N ASP A 285 -13.82 11.64 -6.17
CA ASP A 285 -13.06 10.43 -6.44
C ASP A 285 -12.27 10.57 -7.74
N LEU A 286 -11.28 9.72 -7.97
CA LEU A 286 -10.37 9.81 -9.11
C LEU A 286 -10.29 8.50 -9.88
N SER A 287 -10.57 8.57 -11.18
CA SER A 287 -10.52 7.42 -12.11
C SER A 287 -9.68 7.74 -13.35
N ASP A 288 -9.08 6.70 -13.93
CA ASP A 288 -8.43 6.76 -15.26
C ASP A 288 -8.63 5.44 -16.01
N ALA A 289 -7.99 5.30 -17.18
CA ALA A 289 -8.12 4.12 -18.03
C ALA A 289 -7.39 2.87 -17.50
N SER A 290 -6.76 2.90 -16.32
CA SER A 290 -6.14 1.71 -15.74
C SER A 290 -7.22 0.79 -15.16
N TYR A 291 -7.56 -0.22 -15.98
CA TYR A 291 -8.41 -1.35 -15.61
C TYR A 291 -7.66 -2.36 -14.75
N HIS A 292 -7.41 -2.00 -13.50
CA HIS A 292 -6.84 -2.89 -12.49
C HIS A 292 -7.93 -3.19 -11.44
N ASN A 293 -8.20 -4.48 -11.18
CA ASN A 293 -9.22 -4.90 -10.21
C ASN A 293 -8.99 -4.29 -8.82
N ALA A 294 -7.73 -4.04 -8.45
CA ALA A 294 -7.31 -3.30 -7.25
C ALA A 294 -8.04 -1.96 -7.02
N ASN A 295 -8.58 -1.34 -8.07
CA ASN A 295 -9.25 -0.05 -7.98
C ASN A 295 -10.77 -0.14 -8.04
N ALA A 296 -11.34 -1.34 -8.17
CA ALA A 296 -12.79 -1.49 -8.17
C ALA A 296 -13.35 -1.21 -6.77
N HIS A 297 -14.34 -0.35 -6.67
CA HIS A 297 -15.12 -0.09 -5.46
C HIS A 297 -16.46 0.55 -5.84
N PRO A 298 -17.50 0.47 -4.99
CA PRO A 298 -18.74 1.22 -5.23
C PRO A 298 -18.50 2.74 -5.13
N PRO A 299 -19.38 3.56 -5.73
CA PRO A 299 -19.28 5.01 -5.62
C PRO A 299 -19.55 5.45 -4.18
N LEU A 300 -18.56 6.07 -3.53
CA LEU A 300 -18.64 6.56 -2.14
C LEU A 300 -18.78 8.08 -2.04
N LEU A 301 -18.41 8.80 -3.10
CA LEU A 301 -18.47 10.28 -3.18
C LEU A 301 -19.46 10.71 -4.26
N THR A 302 -20.00 11.93 -4.12
CA THR A 302 -20.97 12.48 -5.08
C THR A 302 -20.32 12.79 -6.44
N HIS A 303 -19.07 13.26 -6.41
CA HIS A 303 -18.34 13.69 -7.61
C HIS A 303 -17.22 12.72 -7.96
N ILE A 304 -16.86 12.69 -9.24
CA ILE A 304 -15.71 11.97 -9.79
C ILE A 304 -14.95 12.90 -10.74
N ILE A 305 -13.63 12.79 -10.77
CA ILE A 305 -12.81 13.29 -11.87
C ILE A 305 -12.41 12.07 -12.70
N ASP A 306 -13.15 11.84 -13.79
CA ASP A 306 -12.85 10.74 -14.70
C ASP A 306 -11.96 11.23 -15.83
N ILE A 307 -10.69 10.81 -15.82
CA ILE A 307 -9.69 11.18 -16.83
C ILE A 307 -9.98 10.49 -18.17
N ALA A 308 -10.63 9.33 -18.16
CA ALA A 308 -10.89 8.50 -19.34
C ALA A 308 -12.32 8.63 -19.89
N GLU A 309 -13.18 9.40 -19.21
CA GLU A 309 -14.60 9.61 -19.56
C GLU A 309 -15.40 8.29 -19.63
N GLY A 310 -15.20 7.40 -18.65
CA GLY A 310 -15.98 6.20 -18.46
C GLY A 310 -17.41 6.45 -17.97
N ALA A 311 -18.22 5.38 -18.00
CA ALA A 311 -19.56 5.40 -17.45
C ALA A 311 -19.51 5.28 -15.92
N SER A 312 -19.80 6.39 -15.21
CA SER A 312 -20.01 6.42 -13.76
C SER A 312 -21.40 6.96 -13.44
N SER A 313 -21.98 6.53 -12.32
CA SER A 313 -23.21 7.11 -11.77
C SER A 313 -22.96 8.42 -10.99
N GLN A 314 -21.70 8.78 -10.77
CA GLN A 314 -21.30 10.00 -10.05
C GLN A 314 -21.32 11.22 -10.99
N VAL A 315 -21.38 12.42 -10.39
CA VAL A 315 -21.30 13.69 -11.15
C VAL A 315 -19.86 13.92 -11.58
N ASN A 316 -19.58 13.80 -12.88
CA ASN A 316 -18.23 14.03 -13.41
C ASN A 316 -17.88 15.52 -13.37
N ILE A 317 -16.69 15.85 -12.88
CA ILE A 317 -16.08 17.18 -12.95
C ILE A 317 -15.08 17.16 -14.12
N PRO A 318 -15.39 17.83 -15.25
CA PRO A 318 -14.52 17.81 -16.42
C PRO A 318 -13.17 18.48 -16.12
N LEU A 319 -12.07 17.89 -16.59
CA LEU A 319 -10.72 18.44 -16.40
C LEU A 319 -10.58 19.89 -16.87
N ARG A 320 -11.30 20.27 -17.93
CA ARG A 320 -11.31 21.63 -18.50
C ARG A 320 -11.93 22.69 -17.59
N GLU A 321 -12.70 22.28 -16.58
CA GLU A 321 -13.36 23.19 -15.63
C GLU A 321 -12.53 23.38 -14.35
N LEU A 322 -11.43 22.63 -14.21
CA LEU A 322 -10.55 22.69 -13.06
C LEU A 322 -9.44 23.73 -13.24
N HIS A 323 -9.13 24.43 -12.15
CA HIS A 323 -8.06 25.42 -12.07
C HIS A 323 -7.15 25.14 -10.88
N VAL A 324 -5.87 25.49 -11.01
CA VAL A 324 -4.87 25.43 -9.95
C VAL A 324 -4.57 26.86 -9.50
N ALA A 325 -4.61 27.08 -8.19
CA ALA A 325 -4.33 28.38 -7.58
C ALA A 325 -3.50 28.22 -6.31
N MET A 326 -2.92 29.32 -5.83
CA MET A 326 -2.19 29.35 -4.56
C MET A 326 -3.06 29.93 -3.44
N ASN A 327 -3.11 29.27 -2.29
CA ASN A 327 -3.79 29.79 -1.12
C ASN A 327 -2.94 30.85 -0.41
N ALA A 328 -3.38 32.12 -0.51
CA ALA A 328 -3.56 33.08 0.59
C ALA A 328 -2.69 32.94 1.86
N GLN A 329 -3.11 31.99 2.66
CA GLN A 329 -2.90 31.94 4.09
C GLN A 329 -2.16 30.67 4.45
N SER A 330 -2.55 29.54 3.84
CA SER A 330 -1.89 28.25 4.07
C SER A 330 -0.64 28.06 3.21
N ASN A 331 -0.45 28.88 2.15
CA ASN A 331 0.66 28.73 1.22
C ASN A 331 0.72 27.30 0.65
N GLU A 332 -0.44 26.79 0.25
CA GLU A 332 -0.64 25.50 -0.42
C GLU A 332 -1.30 25.69 -1.79
N LEU A 333 -1.13 24.70 -2.68
CA LEU A 333 -1.87 24.65 -3.93
C LEU A 333 -3.31 24.20 -3.69
N LEU A 334 -4.24 24.85 -4.37
CA LEU A 334 -5.66 24.53 -4.40
C LEU A 334 -6.03 24.01 -5.78
N LEU A 335 -6.92 23.01 -5.82
CA LEU A 335 -7.67 22.64 -7.00
C LEU A 335 -9.06 23.27 -6.88
N LEU A 336 -9.50 24.00 -7.91
CA LEU A 336 -10.74 24.76 -7.90
C LEU A 336 -11.68 24.31 -9.02
N HIS A 337 -12.97 24.20 -8.71
CA HIS A 337 -14.07 24.11 -9.67
C HIS A 337 -14.96 25.34 -9.49
N GLY A 338 -14.84 26.30 -10.41
CA GLY A 338 -15.29 27.67 -10.16
C GLY A 338 -14.57 28.27 -8.96
N LYS A 339 -15.32 28.72 -7.94
CA LYS A 339 -14.76 29.30 -6.69
C LYS A 339 -14.65 28.30 -5.54
N ARG A 340 -15.00 27.03 -5.75
CA ARG A 340 -15.03 26.02 -4.70
C ARG A 340 -13.78 25.15 -4.78
N GLN A 341 -13.20 24.86 -3.62
CA GLN A 341 -12.10 23.92 -3.52
C GLN A 341 -12.58 22.49 -3.76
N VAL A 342 -11.80 21.76 -4.56
CA VAL A 342 -11.95 20.33 -4.82
C VAL A 342 -10.85 19.58 -4.08
N TRP A 343 -11.25 18.62 -3.25
CA TRP A 343 -10.35 17.62 -2.67
C TRP A 343 -10.47 16.32 -3.45
N VAL A 344 -9.32 15.77 -3.83
CA VAL A 344 -9.24 14.55 -4.64
C VAL A 344 -8.88 13.37 -3.76
N PHE A 345 -9.61 12.27 -3.88
CA PHE A 345 -9.35 11.05 -3.12
C PHE A 345 -8.98 9.91 -4.07
N ASN A 346 -7.88 9.21 -3.77
CA ASN A 346 -7.52 7.96 -4.44
C ASN A 346 -7.93 6.80 -3.53
N MET A 347 -9.05 6.15 -3.83
CA MET A 347 -9.56 5.01 -3.06
C MET A 347 -9.05 3.64 -3.56
N GLY A 348 -8.43 3.59 -4.75
CA GLY A 348 -7.91 2.35 -5.34
C GLY A 348 -6.66 1.81 -4.64
N LEU A 349 -6.40 0.50 -4.72
CA LEU A 349 -5.24 -0.13 -4.06
C LEU A 349 -4.00 -0.19 -4.96
N GLU A 350 -4.11 0.22 -6.21
CA GLU A 350 -2.98 0.28 -7.13
C GLU A 350 -1.97 1.34 -6.68
N ALA A 351 -0.67 1.01 -6.81
CA ALA A 351 0.41 1.92 -6.49
C ALA A 351 0.36 3.16 -7.41
N LEU A 352 0.46 4.37 -6.84
CA LEU A 352 0.44 5.62 -7.61
C LEU A 352 1.48 5.64 -8.74
N ALA A 353 2.62 4.97 -8.57
CA ALA A 353 3.69 4.91 -9.56
C ALA A 353 3.29 4.22 -10.88
N SER A 354 2.29 3.33 -10.88
CA SER A 354 1.76 2.70 -12.10
C SER A 354 0.60 3.46 -12.75
N ARG A 355 0.12 4.54 -12.12
CA ARG A 355 -0.98 5.37 -12.61
C ARG A 355 -0.50 6.39 -13.65
N SER A 356 -1.44 6.93 -14.41
CA SER A 356 -1.14 7.98 -15.39
C SER A 356 -0.56 9.25 -14.74
N PRO A 357 0.27 10.06 -15.43
CA PRO A 357 0.81 11.29 -14.86
C PRO A 357 -0.26 12.27 -14.37
N MET A 358 -1.38 12.42 -15.09
CA MET A 358 -2.51 13.25 -14.65
C MET A 358 -3.11 12.74 -13.33
N TYR A 359 -3.28 11.42 -13.19
CA TYR A 359 -3.78 10.81 -11.96
C TYR A 359 -2.86 11.10 -10.77
N ARG A 360 -1.55 10.97 -10.95
CA ARG A 360 -0.56 11.27 -9.90
C ARG A 360 -0.60 12.75 -9.51
N LEU A 361 -0.63 13.66 -10.48
CA LEU A 361 -0.75 15.10 -10.24
C LEU A 361 -2.02 15.43 -9.45
N LEU A 362 -3.18 14.93 -9.88
CA LEU A 362 -4.45 15.18 -9.21
C LEU A 362 -4.49 14.60 -7.79
N SER A 363 -3.84 13.46 -7.56
CA SER A 363 -3.73 12.85 -6.23
C SER A 363 -2.98 13.74 -5.22
N THR A 364 -2.19 14.73 -5.67
CA THR A 364 -1.51 15.69 -4.78
C THR A 364 -2.46 16.73 -4.17
N PHE A 365 -3.65 16.91 -4.75
CA PHE A 365 -4.72 17.76 -4.22
C PHE A 365 -5.65 16.98 -3.27
N SER A 366 -5.07 16.03 -2.53
CA SER A 366 -5.74 15.30 -1.46
C SER A 366 -5.49 15.98 -0.11
N VAL A 367 -6.28 15.60 0.90
CA VAL A 367 -5.96 15.93 2.29
C VAL A 367 -4.61 15.32 2.70
N SER A 368 -3.96 15.89 3.72
CA SER A 368 -2.67 15.40 4.23
C SER A 368 -2.70 13.88 4.46
N GLN A 369 -1.83 13.14 3.77
CA GLN A 369 -1.73 11.71 3.97
C GLN A 369 -0.87 11.41 5.20
N PRO A 370 -1.32 10.58 6.16
CA PRO A 370 -0.47 10.15 7.25
C PRO A 370 0.54 9.10 6.72
N ASP A 371 1.78 9.20 7.16
CA ASP A 371 2.84 8.24 6.86
C ASP A 371 3.77 8.06 8.07
N LEU A 372 3.90 6.82 8.56
CA LEU A 372 4.80 6.46 9.65
C LEU A 372 6.14 5.89 9.15
N SER A 373 6.33 5.69 7.85
CA SER A 373 7.55 5.12 7.27
C SER A 373 8.80 5.90 7.66
N PRO A 374 8.83 7.25 7.59
CA PRO A 374 10.00 8.02 8.04
C PRO A 374 10.34 7.81 9.51
N PHE A 375 9.32 7.61 10.35
CA PHE A 375 9.55 7.34 11.77
C PHE A 375 10.10 5.92 11.99
N LYS A 376 9.55 4.92 11.30
CA LYS A 376 10.06 3.53 11.32
C LYS A 376 11.50 3.43 10.82
N ASP A 377 11.87 4.19 9.80
CA ASP A 377 13.25 4.26 9.29
C ASP A 377 14.20 4.82 10.35
N ILE A 378 13.77 5.87 11.05
CA ILE A 378 14.55 6.45 12.15
C ILE A 378 14.69 5.44 13.30
N LEU A 379 13.61 4.75 13.69
CA LEU A 379 13.65 3.69 14.70
C LEU A 379 14.66 2.60 14.32
N THR A 380 14.61 2.12 13.07
CA THR A 380 15.55 1.15 12.54
C THR A 380 16.98 1.66 12.69
N LYS A 381 17.26 2.87 12.20
CA LYS A 381 18.60 3.48 12.26
C LYS A 381 19.14 3.67 13.68
N VAL A 382 18.31 4.10 14.63
CA VAL A 382 18.79 4.41 15.99
C VAL A 382 18.83 3.19 16.92
N THR A 383 18.12 2.12 16.57
CA THR A 383 18.03 0.89 17.38
C THR A 383 18.74 -0.31 16.77
N TYR A 384 19.22 -0.21 15.53
CA TYR A 384 20.10 -1.21 14.94
C TYR A 384 21.37 -1.35 15.77
N ILE A 385 21.65 -2.57 16.18
CA ILE A 385 22.86 -2.93 16.90
C ILE A 385 23.63 -3.89 15.98
N GLU A 386 24.96 -3.82 16.00
CA GLU A 386 25.85 -4.76 15.32
C GLU A 386 26.74 -5.46 16.35
N LYS A 387 26.87 -6.78 16.25
CA LYS A 387 27.62 -7.65 17.19
C LYS A 387 27.97 -8.94 16.46
N ASN A 388 29.25 -9.27 16.42
CA ASN A 388 29.75 -10.47 15.74
C ASN A 388 29.28 -10.56 14.27
N ASN A 389 29.31 -9.44 13.52
CA ASN A 389 28.85 -9.32 12.13
C ASN A 389 27.36 -9.59 11.89
N TRP A 390 26.57 -9.84 12.93
CA TRP A 390 25.12 -9.88 12.84
C TRP A 390 24.54 -8.49 13.08
N GLY A 391 23.46 -8.20 12.37
CA GLY A 391 22.57 -7.08 12.70
C GLY A 391 21.44 -7.53 13.60
N PHE A 392 21.00 -6.67 14.51
CA PHE A 392 19.79 -6.91 15.31
C PHE A 392 18.97 -5.64 15.43
N LEU A 393 17.67 -5.83 15.30
CA LEU A 393 16.65 -4.87 15.66
C LEU A 393 15.89 -5.42 16.87
N PRO A 394 15.80 -4.67 17.98
CA PRO A 394 14.93 -5.06 19.08
C PRO A 394 13.47 -4.80 18.70
N ARG A 395 12.53 -5.47 19.39
CA ARG A 395 11.12 -5.08 19.32
C ARG A 395 10.93 -3.70 19.93
N ILE A 396 10.23 -2.79 19.25
CA ILE A 396 9.95 -1.44 19.76
C ILE A 396 8.47 -1.30 20.08
N TYR A 397 8.18 -1.11 21.36
CA TYR A 397 6.89 -0.63 21.84
C TYR A 397 6.89 0.90 21.82
N VAL A 398 5.80 1.49 21.34
CA VAL A 398 5.54 2.93 21.41
C VAL A 398 4.26 3.14 22.20
N GLY A 399 4.36 3.92 23.28
CA GLY A 399 3.28 3.97 24.26
C GLY A 399 2.99 2.59 24.85
N GLU A 400 1.79 2.44 25.40
CA GLU A 400 1.36 1.19 26.04
C GLU A 400 0.74 0.21 25.05
N HIS A 401 0.33 0.64 23.85
CA HIS A 401 -0.51 -0.20 22.98
C HIS A 401 0.14 -0.49 21.63
N LEU A 402 1.10 0.30 21.16
CA LEU A 402 1.64 0.17 19.80
C LEU A 402 2.95 -0.64 19.74
N VAL A 403 3.10 -1.42 18.67
CA VAL A 403 4.36 -2.00 18.23
C VAL A 403 4.65 -1.51 16.82
N LEU A 404 5.79 -0.85 16.62
CA LEU A 404 6.17 -0.32 15.30
C LEU A 404 7.32 -1.08 14.63
N GLN A 405 8.05 -1.86 15.41
CA GLN A 405 9.20 -2.64 14.93
C GLN A 405 9.19 -3.99 15.63
N ARG A 406 9.22 -5.06 14.84
CA ARG A 406 9.43 -6.42 15.32
C ARG A 406 10.91 -6.64 15.61
N ARG A 407 11.20 -7.60 16.48
CA ARG A 407 12.58 -8.08 16.63
C ARG A 407 13.02 -8.75 15.33
N ALA A 408 14.19 -8.38 14.85
CA ALA A 408 14.78 -8.99 13.67
C ALA A 408 16.28 -9.22 13.86
N TRP A 409 16.80 -10.19 13.11
CA TRP A 409 18.19 -10.55 13.00
C TRP A 409 18.59 -10.50 11.53
N TYR A 410 19.74 -9.91 11.24
CA TYR A 410 20.37 -9.92 9.93
C TYR A 410 21.59 -10.82 10.01
N ILE A 411 21.52 -11.94 9.31
CA ILE A 411 22.48 -13.04 9.40
C ILE A 411 23.39 -12.99 8.16
N PRO A 412 24.71 -12.87 8.35
CA PRO A 412 25.64 -12.82 7.23
C PRO A 412 25.78 -14.21 6.56
N LEU A 413 26.19 -14.22 5.30
CA LEU A 413 26.26 -15.44 4.48
C LEU A 413 27.13 -16.52 5.10
N GLU A 414 28.26 -16.14 5.69
CA GLU A 414 29.23 -17.05 6.30
C GLU A 414 28.67 -17.85 7.49
N ASP A 415 27.64 -17.32 8.16
CA ASP A 415 27.03 -17.94 9.33
C ASP A 415 25.74 -18.71 8.98
N LEU A 416 25.32 -18.68 7.71
CA LEU A 416 24.12 -19.39 7.27
C LEU A 416 24.35 -20.91 7.32
N PRO A 417 23.36 -21.67 7.84
CA PRO A 417 23.46 -23.11 8.00
C PRO A 417 23.15 -23.82 6.67
N PHE A 418 24.00 -23.63 5.65
CA PHE A 418 23.88 -24.35 4.38
C PHE A 418 23.94 -25.86 4.60
N ARG A 419 23.19 -26.60 3.78
CA ARG A 419 23.21 -28.07 3.79
C ARG A 419 24.55 -28.55 3.21
N LYS A 420 25.23 -29.44 3.92
CA LYS A 420 26.51 -30.00 3.47
C LYS A 420 26.26 -31.05 2.39
N LYS A 421 27.23 -31.20 1.48
CA LYS A 421 27.16 -32.24 0.44
C LYS A 421 27.06 -33.63 1.09
N GLY A 422 26.03 -34.40 0.73
CA GLY A 422 25.78 -35.74 1.27
C GLY A 422 25.15 -35.78 2.66
N GLU A 423 24.79 -34.64 3.26
CA GLU A 423 24.15 -34.59 4.57
C GLU A 423 22.71 -35.12 4.51
N GLN A 424 22.39 -36.07 5.39
CA GLN A 424 21.04 -36.63 5.50
C GLN A 424 20.07 -35.57 6.06
N GLU A 425 18.78 -35.73 5.76
CA GLU A 425 17.76 -34.74 6.19
C GLU A 425 17.67 -34.63 7.71
N VAL A 426 17.74 -35.76 8.43
CA VAL A 426 17.68 -35.79 9.90
C VAL A 426 18.90 -35.09 10.52
N ASP A 427 20.10 -35.30 9.98
CA ASP A 427 21.33 -34.68 10.46
C ASP A 427 21.28 -33.16 10.25
N TYR A 428 20.80 -32.74 9.07
CA TYR A 428 20.58 -31.33 8.77
C TYR A 428 19.55 -30.70 9.73
N PHE A 429 18.42 -31.36 9.95
CA PHE A 429 17.36 -30.89 10.84
C PHE A 429 17.86 -30.67 12.28
N LEU A 430 18.62 -31.63 12.81
CA LEU A 430 19.22 -31.54 14.15
C LEU A 430 20.26 -30.42 14.24
N ARG A 431 21.19 -30.37 13.28
CA ARG A 431 22.24 -29.33 13.24
C ARG A 431 21.63 -27.94 13.11
N LEU A 432 20.61 -27.78 12.27
CA LEU A 432 19.92 -26.50 12.07
C LEU A 432 19.22 -26.05 13.36
N ASN A 433 18.53 -26.97 14.06
CA ASN A 433 17.88 -26.63 15.32
C ASN A 433 18.87 -26.32 16.45
N LEU A 434 20.02 -26.98 16.49
CA LEU A 434 21.11 -26.62 17.41
C LEU A 434 21.68 -25.24 17.07
N TRP A 435 21.95 -24.96 15.79
CA TRP A 435 22.39 -23.65 15.32
C TRP A 435 21.39 -22.56 15.73
N ARG A 436 20.09 -22.78 15.50
CA ARG A 436 19.01 -21.85 15.87
C ARG A 436 19.00 -21.55 17.38
N LYS A 437 19.06 -22.60 18.21
CA LYS A 437 19.09 -22.47 19.68
C LYS A 437 20.34 -21.72 20.15
N ASN A 438 21.51 -22.02 19.58
CA ASN A 438 22.77 -21.36 19.93
C ASN A 438 22.76 -19.86 19.61
N HIS A 439 21.99 -19.43 18.61
CA HIS A 439 21.81 -18.02 18.24
C HIS A 439 20.56 -17.37 18.87
N GLY A 440 19.80 -18.10 19.71
CA GLY A 440 18.62 -17.57 20.39
C GLY A 440 17.46 -17.20 19.46
N LEU A 441 17.38 -17.83 18.28
CA LEU A 441 16.30 -17.63 17.32
C LEU A 441 15.03 -18.40 17.72
N PRO A 442 13.81 -17.84 17.53
CA PRO A 442 12.55 -18.50 17.89
C PRO A 442 12.26 -19.73 17.01
N ASP A 443 11.31 -20.57 17.40
CA ASP A 443 10.88 -21.73 16.61
C ASP A 443 10.12 -21.30 15.33
N CYS A 444 9.29 -20.27 15.46
CA CYS A 444 8.49 -19.68 14.40
C CYS A 444 8.95 -18.25 14.09
N PHE A 445 9.17 -17.95 12.82
CA PHE A 445 9.62 -16.63 12.35
C PHE A 445 9.33 -16.45 10.86
N PHE A 446 9.52 -15.23 10.38
CA PHE A 446 9.55 -14.92 8.97
C PHE A 446 10.99 -14.79 8.49
N ILE A 447 11.28 -15.24 7.28
CA ILE A 447 12.55 -14.95 6.60
C ILE A 447 12.34 -14.05 5.40
N THR A 448 13.30 -13.16 5.14
CA THR A 448 13.37 -12.40 3.88
C THR A 448 14.76 -12.59 3.28
N LEU A 449 14.80 -13.09 2.05
CA LEU A 449 16.05 -13.51 1.38
C LEU A 449 16.79 -12.31 0.77
N GLN A 450 16.04 -11.30 0.34
CA GLN A 450 16.54 -10.05 -0.24
C GLN A 450 15.77 -8.87 0.38
N PRO A 451 16.08 -8.52 1.66
CA PRO A 451 15.39 -7.43 2.36
C PRO A 451 15.68 -6.09 1.67
N LEU A 452 14.62 -5.37 1.31
CA LEU A 452 14.72 -4.13 0.51
C LEU A 452 15.48 -3.01 1.25
N GLU A 453 15.45 -3.01 2.57
CA GLU A 453 16.17 -2.04 3.40
C GLU A 453 17.70 -2.19 3.34
N LEU A 454 18.21 -3.31 2.81
CA LEU A 454 19.65 -3.52 2.57
C LEU A 454 20.08 -3.20 1.13
N ALA A 455 19.16 -2.79 0.26
CA ALA A 455 19.50 -2.39 -1.10
C ALA A 455 20.36 -1.12 -1.11
N VAL A 456 21.37 -1.09 -1.97
CA VAL A 456 22.37 -0.01 -2.01
C VAL A 456 21.84 1.26 -2.68
N ASP A 457 20.95 1.09 -3.66
CA ASP A 457 20.32 2.18 -4.42
C ASP A 457 18.93 1.77 -4.94
N GLU A 458 18.23 2.72 -5.59
CA GLU A 458 16.88 2.48 -6.13
C GLU A 458 16.85 1.44 -7.26
N ASP A 459 17.92 1.31 -8.04
CA ASP A 459 17.97 0.33 -9.13
C ASP A 459 18.20 -1.08 -8.58
N ASP A 460 18.97 -1.21 -7.52
CA ASP A 460 19.10 -2.44 -6.75
C ASP A 460 17.77 -2.81 -6.08
N GLN A 461 17.05 -1.84 -5.49
CA GLN A 461 15.69 -2.08 -4.98
C GLN A 461 14.73 -2.59 -6.07
N LYS A 462 14.74 -1.99 -7.26
CA LYS A 462 13.91 -2.46 -8.40
C LYS A 462 14.28 -3.89 -8.79
N LYS A 463 15.58 -4.21 -8.85
CA LYS A 463 16.05 -5.58 -9.15
C LYS A 463 15.64 -6.58 -8.07
N GLN A 464 15.71 -6.21 -6.80
CA GLN A 464 15.27 -7.06 -5.68
C GLN A 464 13.74 -7.28 -5.70
N ARG A 465 12.96 -6.29 -6.15
CA ARG A 465 11.50 -6.40 -6.35
C ARG A 465 11.07 -7.23 -7.56
N ALA A 466 11.99 -7.53 -8.48
CA ALA A 466 11.67 -8.25 -9.73
C ALA A 466 11.32 -9.75 -9.52
N GLY A 467 11.45 -10.27 -8.29
CA GLY A 467 10.98 -11.61 -7.91
C GLY A 467 10.40 -11.60 -6.50
N ASP A 468 9.97 -12.76 -5.98
CA ASP A 468 9.30 -12.83 -4.66
C ASP A 468 10.27 -12.96 -3.47
N HIS A 469 11.59 -12.84 -3.69
CA HIS A 469 12.60 -13.03 -2.64
C HIS A 469 12.65 -11.89 -1.59
N TYR A 470 12.05 -10.74 -1.89
CA TYR A 470 11.85 -9.65 -0.94
C TYR A 470 10.63 -9.85 -0.02
N LYS A 471 9.75 -10.81 -0.34
CA LYS A 471 8.54 -11.07 0.46
C LYS A 471 8.89 -11.95 1.66
N PRO A 472 8.43 -11.60 2.87
CA PRO A 472 8.60 -12.44 4.05
C PRO A 472 7.96 -13.81 3.87
N GLN A 473 8.67 -14.88 4.27
CA GLN A 473 8.19 -16.25 4.21
C GLN A 473 8.12 -16.83 5.62
N TYR A 474 6.96 -17.35 6.00
CA TYR A 474 6.79 -18.02 7.29
C TYR A 474 7.63 -19.31 7.36
N MET A 475 8.27 -19.50 8.49
CA MET A 475 9.03 -20.69 8.84
C MET A 475 8.64 -21.18 10.22
N ASP A 476 8.49 -22.49 10.35
CA ASP A 476 8.39 -23.21 11.63
C ASP A 476 9.42 -24.34 11.62
N PHE A 477 10.45 -24.20 12.45
CA PHE A 477 11.58 -25.15 12.49
C PHE A 477 11.25 -26.43 13.26
N THR A 478 10.03 -26.56 13.78
CA THR A 478 9.48 -27.84 14.27
C THR A 478 8.90 -28.69 13.13
N ILE A 479 8.64 -28.11 11.95
CA ILE A 479 8.05 -28.78 10.80
C ILE A 479 9.15 -29.15 9.78
N PRO A 480 9.45 -30.46 9.56
CA PRO A 480 10.53 -30.88 8.66
C PRO A 480 10.40 -30.37 7.22
N ALA A 481 9.18 -30.27 6.70
CA ALA A 481 8.95 -29.77 5.34
C ALA A 481 9.37 -28.30 5.17
N LEU A 482 9.16 -27.46 6.20
CA LEU A 482 9.59 -26.06 6.19
C LEU A 482 11.10 -25.93 6.38
N VAL A 483 11.72 -26.82 7.16
CA VAL A 483 13.18 -26.92 7.24
C VAL A 483 13.81 -27.28 5.88
N SER A 484 13.22 -28.23 5.15
CA SER A 484 13.67 -28.56 3.79
C SER A 484 13.42 -27.43 2.79
N HIS A 485 12.34 -26.66 2.95
CA HIS A 485 12.09 -25.44 2.16
C HIS A 485 13.13 -24.35 2.46
N PHE A 486 13.42 -24.11 3.74
CA PHE A 486 14.44 -23.17 4.19
C PHE A 486 15.80 -23.50 3.58
N ALA A 487 16.24 -24.76 3.66
CA ALA A 487 17.52 -25.21 3.09
C ALA A 487 17.66 -24.93 1.59
N ARG A 488 16.56 -25.13 0.83
CA ARG A 488 16.51 -24.85 -0.62
C ARG A 488 16.45 -23.36 -0.94
N SER A 489 15.99 -22.54 0.00
CA SER A 489 15.83 -21.10 -0.17
C SER A 489 17.11 -20.33 0.13
N LEU A 490 17.97 -20.81 1.03
CA LEU A 490 19.21 -20.16 1.44
C LEU A 490 20.15 -19.75 0.28
N PRO A 491 20.32 -20.52 -0.81
CA PRO A 491 21.17 -20.11 -1.94
C PRO A 491 20.72 -18.82 -2.65
N HIS A 492 19.49 -18.35 -2.42
CA HIS A 492 18.97 -17.11 -3.00
C HIS A 492 19.28 -15.85 -2.18
N VAL A 493 19.89 -16.02 -0.99
CA VAL A 493 20.38 -14.90 -0.17
C VAL A 493 21.61 -14.30 -0.83
N LYS A 494 21.61 -12.97 -1.03
CA LYS A 494 22.72 -12.25 -1.70
C LYS A 494 23.64 -11.51 -0.75
N THR A 495 23.10 -10.93 0.32
CA THR A 495 23.83 -10.07 1.26
C THR A 495 23.70 -10.60 2.68
N MET A 496 22.50 -10.52 3.25
CA MET A 496 22.16 -11.07 4.55
C MET A 496 20.76 -11.66 4.51
N LEU A 497 20.55 -12.71 5.29
CA LEU A 497 19.21 -13.23 5.56
C LEU A 497 18.59 -12.39 6.67
N LYS A 498 17.44 -11.77 6.42
CA LYS A 498 16.63 -11.20 7.50
C LYS A 498 15.77 -12.30 8.09
N VAL A 499 15.88 -12.51 9.39
CA VAL A 499 14.95 -13.30 10.20
C VAL A 499 14.17 -12.32 11.07
N GLU A 500 12.84 -12.34 11.00
CA GLU A 500 11.96 -11.47 11.79
C GLU A 500 11.04 -12.33 12.65
N GLU A 501 10.87 -11.98 13.92
CA GLU A 501 10.03 -12.78 14.81
C GLU A 501 8.57 -12.87 14.32
N MET A 502 7.92 -13.99 14.66
CA MET A 502 6.48 -14.12 14.48
C MET A 502 5.73 -13.35 15.58
N LEU A 503 5.19 -12.18 15.25
CA LEU A 503 4.35 -11.38 16.15
C LEU A 503 3.06 -10.97 15.42
N PRO A 504 1.86 -11.37 15.88
CA PRO A 504 1.60 -12.24 17.04
C PRO A 504 2.22 -13.64 16.97
N SER A 505 2.65 -14.18 18.11
CA SER A 505 2.93 -15.62 18.20
C SER A 505 1.62 -16.43 18.13
N ALA A 506 1.71 -17.74 17.89
CA ALA A 506 0.55 -18.63 17.85
C ALA A 506 -0.35 -18.53 19.11
N GLU A 507 0.22 -18.25 20.27
CA GLU A 507 -0.53 -18.10 21.51
C GLU A 507 -1.22 -16.74 21.64
N GLN A 508 -0.69 -15.71 20.98
CA GLN A 508 -1.15 -14.32 21.04
C GLN A 508 -2.16 -13.98 19.94
N MET A 509 -2.29 -14.83 18.94
CA MET A 509 -3.26 -14.68 17.85
C MET A 509 -4.68 -14.54 18.38
N LEU A 510 -5.45 -13.71 17.70
CA LEU A 510 -6.88 -13.58 17.96
C LEU A 510 -7.62 -14.85 17.57
N GLU A 511 -8.69 -15.12 18.31
CA GLU A 511 -9.65 -16.15 17.95
C GLU A 511 -10.64 -15.59 16.93
N VAL A 512 -10.72 -16.24 15.77
CA VAL A 512 -11.67 -15.92 14.70
C VAL A 512 -12.43 -17.21 14.40
N ALA A 513 -13.76 -17.18 14.56
CA ALA A 513 -14.63 -18.34 14.37
C ALA A 513 -14.14 -19.61 15.13
N GLY A 514 -13.77 -19.45 16.41
CA GLY A 514 -13.35 -20.56 17.26
C GLY A 514 -11.90 -21.01 17.07
N ARG A 515 -11.09 -20.29 16.28
CA ARG A 515 -9.71 -20.69 15.96
C ARG A 515 -8.73 -19.52 16.04
N LYS A 516 -7.59 -19.74 16.69
CA LYS A 516 -6.47 -18.79 16.66
C LYS A 516 -5.98 -18.62 15.23
N SER A 517 -6.08 -17.38 14.74
CA SER A 517 -5.83 -17.04 13.34
C SER A 517 -4.89 -15.86 13.22
N VAL A 518 -4.04 -15.87 12.19
CA VAL A 518 -3.32 -14.66 11.79
C VAL A 518 -4.35 -13.68 11.22
N THR A 519 -4.45 -12.52 11.83
CA THR A 519 -5.37 -11.47 11.43
C THR A 519 -4.62 -10.20 11.11
N GLU A 520 -5.06 -9.51 10.08
CA GLU A 520 -4.73 -8.12 9.82
C GLU A 520 -6.04 -7.36 9.68
N CYS A 521 -6.16 -6.27 10.42
CA CYS A 521 -7.35 -5.45 10.50
C CYS A 521 -7.09 -4.13 9.78
N VAL A 522 -8.02 -3.76 8.91
CA VAL A 522 -8.13 -2.40 8.38
C VAL A 522 -9.12 -1.67 9.28
N LEU A 523 -8.69 -0.55 9.86
CA LEU A 523 -9.56 0.32 10.65
C LEU A 523 -9.55 1.71 10.06
N GLN A 524 -10.71 2.35 10.05
CA GLN A 524 -10.85 3.76 9.73
C GLN A 524 -11.42 4.50 10.94
N PHE A 525 -10.85 5.66 11.25
CA PHE A 525 -11.28 6.53 12.33
C PHE A 525 -11.20 7.99 11.90
N VAL A 526 -11.86 8.87 12.66
CA VAL A 526 -11.78 10.32 12.47
C VAL A 526 -11.09 10.94 13.67
N VAL A 527 -10.22 11.89 13.38
CA VAL A 527 -9.60 12.76 14.37
C VAL A 527 -10.35 14.08 14.35
N SER A 528 -11.06 14.38 15.43
CA SER A 528 -11.63 15.70 15.72
C SER A 528 -10.71 16.43 16.69
N ASP A 529 -10.52 17.73 16.49
CA ASP A 529 -9.78 18.61 17.41
C ASP A 529 -10.47 18.75 18.78
#